data_AF-A0A7I8J7B4-F1
#
_entry.id   AF-A0A7I8J7B4-F1
#
_cell.length_a   1.000
_cell.length_b   1.000
_cell.length_c   1.000
_cell.angle_alpha   90.00
_cell.angle_beta   90.00
_cell.angle_gamma   90.00
#
_symmetry.space_group_name_H-M   'P 1'
#
loop_
_entity.id
_entity.type
_entity.pdbx_description
1 polymer ?
#
loop_
_entity_poly.entity_id
_entity_poly.type
_entity_poly.pdbx_seq_one_letter_code
_entity_poly.pdbx_strand_id
1 'polypeptide(L)'
;MHIDFDDGFRPLVSISSSLSSSLSANLRKEGFAVEKRSSDPYKDFRGSMVEMIVEKQIFGATELEHLLRSYLALNDLRHHPIIVQVFSEIWEALFGN
;
A
#
# COMPACT_ATOMS: atom_id res chain seq x y z
N MET A 1 27.58 29.59 25.66
CA MET A 1 26.40 28.82 25.19
C MET A 1 27.02 27.62 24.48
N HIS A 2 27.06 26.42 25.02
CA HIS A 2 25.94 25.51 25.32
C HIS A 2 26.63 24.27 25.96
N ILE A 3 26.54 24.11 27.29
CA ILE A 3 25.96 22.94 27.98
C ILE A 3 26.32 21.59 27.33
N ASP A 4 27.31 20.91 27.90
CA ASP A 4 27.44 19.45 27.79
C ASP A 4 27.19 18.87 29.18
N PHE A 5 26.12 18.10 29.27
CA PHE A 5 25.54 17.54 30.48
C PHE A 5 26.36 16.32 30.93
N ASP A 6 26.66 16.32 32.23
CA ASP A 6 27.09 15.16 32.99
C ASP A 6 26.00 14.07 33.03
N ASP A 7 26.43 12.87 33.40
CA ASP A 7 25.68 11.78 34.02
C ASP A 7 25.28 10.58 33.16
N GLY A 8 26.05 9.52 33.37
CA GLY A 8 25.42 8.30 33.89
C GLY A 8 24.80 7.37 32.86
N PHE A 9 25.65 6.60 32.19
CA PHE A 9 25.24 5.30 31.65
C PHE A 9 24.73 4.42 32.81
N ARG A 10 23.41 4.20 32.88
CA ARG A 10 22.81 3.20 33.78
C ARG A 10 21.69 2.45 33.06
N PRO A 11 21.96 1.27 32.47
CA PRO A 11 20.93 0.32 32.13
C PRO A 11 20.81 -0.66 33.28
N LEU A 12 19.74 -0.61 34.07
CA LEU A 12 19.34 -1.78 34.86
C LEU A 12 17.81 -1.88 34.83
N VAL A 13 17.36 -2.81 34.00
CA VAL A 13 16.06 -3.46 34.04
C VAL A 13 15.53 -3.52 35.48
N SER A 14 14.49 -2.73 35.78
CA SER A 14 13.71 -2.92 36.99
C SER A 14 12.82 -4.14 36.79
N ILE A 15 13.36 -5.31 37.12
CA ILE A 15 12.58 -6.52 37.29
C ILE A 15 11.78 -6.34 38.58
N SER A 16 10.49 -6.06 38.47
CA SER A 16 9.54 -6.16 39.58
C SER A 16 8.15 -6.53 39.07
N SER A 17 7.87 -7.83 39.20
CA SER A 17 6.60 -8.53 39.40
C SER A 17 5.35 -8.20 38.55
N SER A 18 5.10 -9.15 37.65
CA SER A 18 3.88 -9.98 37.57
C SER A 18 2.54 -9.39 37.09
N LEU A 19 2.15 -9.93 35.92
CA LEU A 19 0.79 -10.21 35.41
C LEU A 19 0.03 -9.06 34.73
N SER A 20 -0.03 -9.08 33.38
CA SER A 20 -1.31 -9.16 32.66
C SER A 20 -1.09 -9.29 31.14
N SER A 21 -1.59 -10.42 30.62
CA SER A 21 -2.20 -10.66 29.31
C SER A 21 -1.89 -9.71 28.13
N SER A 22 -1.39 -10.33 27.05
CA SER A 22 -1.65 -9.98 25.65
C SER A 22 -1.89 -8.51 25.32
N LEU A 23 -0.90 -7.83 24.73
CA LEU A 23 -1.14 -7.06 23.52
C LEU A 23 0.19 -6.76 22.82
N SER A 24 0.37 -7.37 21.65
CA SER A 24 0.80 -6.69 20.44
C SER A 24 1.80 -5.55 20.61
N ALA A 25 3.08 -5.87 20.78
CA ALA A 25 4.16 -4.94 20.54
C ALA A 25 5.34 -5.66 19.91
N ASN A 26 5.06 -6.48 18.89
CA ASN A 26 6.08 -6.79 17.89
C ASN A 26 6.35 -5.49 17.12
N LEU A 27 7.37 -4.80 17.60
CA LEU A 27 8.17 -3.75 17.01
C LEU A 27 8.40 -3.99 15.50
N ARG A 28 7.38 -3.71 14.67
CA ARG A 28 7.49 -3.62 13.22
C ARG A 28 7.83 -2.18 12.90
N LYS A 29 9.08 -1.80 13.13
CA LYS A 29 9.58 -0.49 12.69
C LYS A 29 11.00 -0.62 12.20
N GLU A 30 11.16 -1.28 11.05
CA GLU A 30 12.32 -1.12 10.17
C GLU A 30 11.92 -1.59 8.78
N GLY A 31 11.88 -0.63 7.86
CA GLY A 31 11.35 -0.79 6.52
C GLY A 31 10.79 0.54 6.08
N PHE A 32 11.70 1.48 5.81
CA PHE A 32 11.42 2.72 5.09
C PHE A 32 10.54 2.36 3.89
N ALA A 33 9.23 2.61 3.98
CA ALA A 33 8.37 2.61 2.83
C ALA A 33 8.80 3.83 2.02
N VAL A 34 9.79 3.65 1.16
CA VAL A 34 10.04 4.58 0.07
C VAL A 34 8.79 4.46 -0.79
N GLU A 35 7.77 5.28 -0.47
CA GLU A 35 6.74 5.60 -1.42
C GLU A 35 7.50 6.14 -2.62
N LYS A 36 7.75 5.27 -3.62
CA LYS A 36 7.81 5.71 -4.99
C LYS A 36 6.45 6.35 -5.22
N ARG A 37 6.35 7.63 -4.85
CA ARG A 37 5.41 8.55 -5.46
C ARG A 37 5.78 8.53 -6.91
N SER A 38 5.22 7.56 -7.64
CA SER A 38 5.09 7.80 -9.05
C SER A 38 4.29 9.09 -9.18
N SER A 39 4.79 10.01 -9.99
CA SER A 39 4.30 11.39 -10.02
C SER A 39 2.81 11.47 -10.40
N ASP A 40 2.25 10.41 -10.99
CA ASP A 40 0.87 10.35 -11.48
C ASP A 40 0.25 8.97 -11.22
N PRO A 41 -0.33 8.70 -10.02
CA PRO A 41 -0.92 7.40 -9.68
C PRO A 41 -1.94 6.93 -10.73
N TYR A 42 -2.63 7.88 -11.37
CA TYR A 42 -3.49 7.62 -12.51
C TYR A 42 -2.80 6.88 -13.66
N LYS A 43 -1.64 7.38 -14.11
CA LYS A 43 -0.89 6.80 -15.23
C LYS A 43 -0.27 5.47 -14.84
N ASP A 44 0.15 5.29 -13.59
CA ASP A 44 0.66 4.01 -13.11
C ASP A 44 -0.40 2.93 -13.08
N PHE A 45 -1.58 3.22 -12.50
CA PHE A 45 -2.66 2.25 -12.49
C PHE A 45 -3.11 1.93 -13.91
N ARG A 46 -3.20 2.94 -14.80
CA ARG A 46 -3.56 2.73 -16.20
C ARG A 46 -2.54 1.87 -16.94
N GLY A 47 -1.26 2.22 -16.84
CA GLY A 47 -0.18 1.46 -17.46
C GLY A 47 -0.16 0.02 -16.95
N SER A 48 -0.25 -0.17 -15.63
CA SER A 48 -0.25 -1.49 -15.01
C SER A 48 -1.47 -2.33 -15.38
N MET A 49 -2.67 -1.75 -15.42
CA MET A 49 -3.88 -2.46 -15.83
C MET A 49 -3.84 -2.86 -17.32
N VAL A 50 -3.43 -1.95 -18.20
CA VAL A 50 -3.31 -2.25 -19.64
C VAL A 50 -2.27 -3.33 -19.90
N GLU A 51 -1.11 -3.24 -19.25
CA GLU A 51 -0.07 -4.27 -19.32
C GLU A 51 -0.63 -5.62 -18.85
N MET A 52 -1.34 -5.65 -17.71
CA MET A 52 -1.97 -6.88 -17.22
C MET A 52 -2.98 -7.46 -18.21
N ILE A 53 -3.77 -6.60 -18.86
CA ILE A 53 -4.77 -7.01 -19.85
C ILE A 53 -4.11 -7.63 -21.08
N VAL A 54 -3.06 -7.00 -21.60
CA VAL A 54 -2.34 -7.49 -22.78
C VAL A 54 -1.56 -8.76 -22.45
N GLU A 55 -0.81 -8.77 -21.36
CA GLU A 55 0.04 -9.91 -20.97
C GLU A 55 -0.80 -11.14 -20.58
N LYS A 56 -1.90 -10.95 -19.85
CA LYS A 56 -2.78 -12.04 -19.43
C LYS A 56 -3.93 -12.31 -20.41
N GLN A 57 -3.99 -11.58 -21.53
CA GLN A 57 -5.05 -11.71 -22.55
C GLN A 57 -6.47 -11.59 -21.94
N ILE A 58 -6.65 -10.64 -21.01
CA ILE A 58 -7.90 -10.41 -20.29
C ILE A 58 -8.83 -9.56 -21.16
N PHE A 59 -9.64 -10.20 -22.00
CA PHE A 59 -10.64 -9.53 -22.84
C PHE A 59 -12.09 -9.83 -22.42
N GLY A 60 -12.27 -10.71 -21.42
CA GLY A 60 -13.57 -11.06 -20.89
C GLY A 60 -14.04 -10.08 -19.82
N ALA A 61 -15.33 -9.75 -19.82
CA ALA A 61 -15.98 -8.93 -18.80
C ALA A 61 -15.69 -9.43 -17.37
N THR A 62 -15.80 -10.74 -17.14
CA THR A 62 -15.55 -11.37 -15.84
C THR A 62 -14.09 -11.23 -15.39
N GLU A 63 -13.14 -11.40 -16.31
CA GLU A 63 -11.72 -11.32 -16.00
C GLU A 63 -11.29 -9.87 -15.71
N LEU A 64 -11.87 -8.91 -16.43
CA LEU A 64 -11.71 -7.49 -16.15
C LEU A 64 -12.29 -7.11 -14.79
N GLU A 65 -13.45 -7.67 -14.42
CA GLU A 65 -14.02 -7.47 -13.08
C GLU A 65 -13.12 -8.06 -11.99
N HIS A 66 -12.55 -9.25 -12.20
CA HIS A 66 -11.57 -9.85 -11.28
C HIS A 66 -10.30 -8.99 -11.15
N LEU A 67 -9.83 -8.42 -12.26
CA LEU A 67 -8.71 -7.48 -12.26
C LEU A 67 -9.04 -6.26 -11.38
N LEU A 68 -10.18 -5.62 -11.60
CA LEU A 68 -10.63 -4.47 -10.81
C LEU A 68 -10.71 -4.80 -9.31
N ARG A 69 -11.36 -5.92 -8.95
CA ARG A 69 -11.47 -6.37 -7.56
C ARG A 69 -10.09 -6.58 -6.92
N SER A 70 -9.15 -7.13 -7.68
CA SER A 70 -7.78 -7.31 -7.21
C SER A 70 -7.10 -5.98 -6.90
N TYR A 71 -7.22 -4.98 -7.77
CA TYR A 71 -6.68 -3.64 -7.49
C TYR A 71 -7.36 -2.98 -6.28
N LEU A 72 -8.67 -3.09 -6.14
CA LEU A 72 -9.38 -2.52 -4.97
C LEU A 72 -8.98 -3.21 -3.66
N ALA A 73 -8.75 -4.52 -3.67
CA ALA A 73 -8.33 -5.27 -2.48
C ALA A 73 -6.86 -5.01 -2.10
N LEU A 74 -5.99 -4.78 -3.09
CA LEU A 74 -4.56 -4.53 -2.87
C LEU A 74 -4.24 -3.08 -2.49
N ASN A 75 -5.16 -2.14 -2.71
CA ASN A 75 -4.94 -0.71 -2.51
C ASN A 75 -5.87 -0.11 -1.45
N ASP A 76 -5.36 0.90 -0.72
CA ASP A 76 -6.17 1.72 0.18
C ASP A 76 -7.37 2.37 -0.52
N LEU A 77 -8.46 2.59 0.24
CA LEU A 77 -9.67 3.30 -0.19
C LEU A 77 -9.39 4.66 -0.84
N ARG A 78 -8.27 5.31 -0.49
CA ARG A 78 -7.80 6.59 -1.06
C ARG A 78 -7.51 6.49 -2.56
N HIS A 79 -7.08 5.33 -3.05
CA HIS A 79 -6.75 5.10 -4.46
C HIS A 79 -7.91 4.49 -5.24
N HIS A 80 -8.94 3.98 -4.57
CA HIS A 80 -10.13 3.39 -5.21
C HIS A 80 -10.78 4.30 -6.26
N PRO A 81 -11.01 5.61 -6.04
CA PRO A 81 -11.60 6.46 -7.08
C PRO A 81 -10.74 6.53 -8.35
N ILE A 82 -9.42 6.57 -8.20
CA ILE A 82 -8.48 6.60 -9.34
C ILE A 82 -8.51 5.26 -10.09
N ILE A 83 -8.50 4.15 -9.34
CA ILE A 83 -8.56 2.79 -9.90
C ILE A 83 -9.85 2.59 -10.70
N VAL A 84 -11.00 2.99 -10.15
CA VAL A 84 -12.31 2.87 -10.83
C VAL A 84 -12.35 3.76 -12.07
N GLN A 85 -11.85 4.99 -11.99
CA GLN A 85 -11.80 5.91 -13.14
C GLN A 85 -10.98 5.33 -14.29
N VAL A 86 -9.77 4.85 -13.99
CA VAL A 86 -8.89 4.19 -14.98
C VAL A 86 -9.58 2.98 -15.59
N PHE A 87 -10.22 2.14 -14.76
CA PHE A 87 -10.94 0.96 -15.22
C PHE A 87 -12.08 1.33 -16.19
N SER A 88 -12.89 2.34 -15.86
CA SER A 88 -13.96 2.81 -16.73
C SER A 88 -13.44 3.28 -18.09
N GLU A 89 -12.33 4.02 -18.13
CA GLU A 89 -11.73 4.43 -19.42
C GLU A 89 -11.27 3.24 -20.27
N ILE A 90 -10.65 2.24 -19.64
CA ILE A 90 -10.22 1.02 -20.34
C ILE A 90 -11.44 0.25 -20.83
N TRP A 91 -12.50 0.15 -20.02
CA TRP A 91 -13.73 -0.52 -20.39
C TRP A 91 -14.41 0.14 -21.58
N GLU A 92 -14.57 1.47 -21.56
CA GLU A 92 -15.10 2.24 -22.67
C GLU A 92 -14.22 2.08 -23.93
N ALA A 93 -12.90 2.03 -23.78
CA ALA A 93 -12.01 1.79 -24.92
C ALA A 93 -12.12 0.39 -25.53
N LEU A 94 -12.47 -0.63 -24.72
CA LEU A 94 -12.62 -2.02 -25.17
C LEU A 94 -14.02 -2.32 -25.73
N PHE A 95 -15.07 -1.74 -25.15
CA PHE A 95 -16.47 -2.09 -25.45
C PHE A 95 -17.31 -0.93 -26.01
N GLY A 96 -16.82 0.30 -25.98
CA GLY A 96 -17.57 1.51 -26.38
C GLY A 96 -17.63 1.77 -27.88
N ASN A 97 -17.48 0.76 -28.74
CA ASN A 97 -17.55 0.89 -30.20
C ASN A 97 -18.69 0.07 -30.81
#